data_AF-A0A6N9J035-F1
#
_entry.id   AF-A0A6N9J035-F1
#
_cell.length_a   1.000
_cell.length_b   1.000
_cell.length_c   1.000
_cell.angle_alpha   90.00
_cell.angle_beta   90.00
_cell.angle_gamma   90.00
#
_symmetry.space_group_name_H-M   'P 1'
#
loop_
_entity.id
_entity.type
_entity.pdbx_description
1 polymer ?
#
loop_
_entity_poly.entity_id
_entity_poly.type
_entity_poly.pdbx_seq_one_letter_code
_entity_poly.pdbx_strand_id
1 'polypeptide(L)'
;MMTFKKLINTRFVLSLIVLIMTLPLEVNARVFDKVAAKVNTEIITLSTIEERAELLRRSYSNSSISVPKQELLRQALNIIVEEKLQLQEGKKMGFVVDEESIDAAVNDISRKNGLAEGQLQAMLESEGRSMSSYREHIKNQILVSKISRFEIGNRVKVSDREIMRYYRDHQKEFWQDSQVRARHILFIAKRDAPESVRKEKLKQAKNVLTKILDGADFAELARIHSEDISASDGGDIGIFGRGKMVREFEEAAFSMKKGQVSDIVETEYGYHIIKVEEVLKGKTLTLKDARERISQILAMEKQKQGYEEWIGELKKSAFIEVSLFADRDKNKNAISGSTNKKVESSNIKSRKKIQTESSSRQQSLQKKWEQMYKSVEKSKENSKKYKDSGMDSLEKKLKYLKKLRNRNKISEEEYQKRKENLLNSL
;
A
#
# COMPACT_ATOMS: atom_id res chain seq x y z
N MET A 1 63.22 7.32 -70.03
CA MET A 1 62.79 5.90 -69.99
C MET A 1 62.28 5.59 -68.57
N MET A 2 61.07 6.06 -68.24
CA MET A 2 60.42 5.74 -66.97
C MET A 2 59.87 4.32 -67.10
N THR A 3 60.34 3.42 -66.24
CA THR A 3 60.05 1.99 -66.34
C THR A 3 58.55 1.71 -66.20
N PHE A 4 58.01 0.96 -67.17
CA PHE A 4 56.59 0.58 -67.32
C PHE A 4 55.95 0.00 -66.02
N LYS A 5 56.76 -0.50 -65.08
CA LYS A 5 56.35 -0.99 -63.75
C LYS A 5 55.79 0.09 -62.82
N LYS A 6 56.24 1.36 -62.90
CA LYS A 6 55.76 2.42 -61.99
C LYS A 6 54.37 2.97 -62.37
N LEU A 7 54.01 2.94 -63.66
CA LEU A 7 52.72 3.42 -64.17
C LEU A 7 51.56 2.45 -63.85
N ILE A 8 51.86 1.15 -63.80
CA ILE A 8 50.87 0.11 -63.46
C ILE A 8 50.48 0.19 -61.98
N ASN A 9 51.44 0.41 -61.07
CA ASN A 9 51.15 0.54 -59.64
C ASN A 9 50.38 1.81 -59.29
N THR A 10 50.61 2.94 -59.97
CA THR A 10 49.87 4.18 -59.68
C THR A 10 48.43 4.13 -60.18
N ARG A 11 48.18 3.49 -61.33
CA ARG A 11 46.80 3.28 -61.83
C ARG A 11 46.02 2.26 -61.02
N PHE A 12 46.67 1.20 -60.52
CA PHE A 12 46.03 0.25 -59.62
C PHE A 12 45.63 0.91 -58.29
N VAL A 13 46.52 1.71 -57.70
CA VAL A 13 46.24 2.43 -56.45
C VAL A 13 45.13 3.47 -56.64
N LEU A 14 45.11 4.21 -57.75
CA LEU A 14 44.01 5.15 -58.03
C LEU A 14 42.67 4.42 -58.28
N SER A 15 42.69 3.28 -58.97
CA SER A 15 41.47 2.48 -59.21
C SER A 15 40.92 1.88 -57.91
N LEU A 16 41.80 1.50 -56.98
CA LEU A 16 41.43 0.97 -55.68
C LEU A 16 40.83 2.06 -54.77
N ILE A 17 41.36 3.29 -54.82
CA ILE A 17 40.83 4.42 -54.05
C ILE A 17 39.45 4.86 -54.59
N VAL A 18 39.26 4.86 -55.91
CA VAL A 18 37.94 5.15 -56.53
C VAL A 18 36.92 4.05 -56.25
N LEU A 19 37.35 2.79 -56.17
CA LEU A 19 36.49 1.67 -55.77
C LEU A 19 36.07 1.74 -54.29
N ILE A 20 36.93 2.23 -53.41
CA ILE A 20 36.59 2.42 -51.98
C ILE A 20 35.65 3.62 -51.79
N MET A 21 35.75 4.68 -52.61
CA MET A 21 34.85 5.84 -52.56
C MET A 21 33.45 5.60 -53.16
N THR A 22 33.25 4.50 -53.91
CA THR A 22 31.96 4.15 -54.52
C THR A 22 31.19 3.09 -53.76
N LEU A 23 31.74 2.57 -52.65
CA LEU A 23 30.98 1.73 -51.73
C LEU A 23 29.87 2.59 -51.12
N PRO A 24 28.58 2.21 -51.24
CA PRO A 24 27.52 2.90 -50.54
C PRO A 24 27.83 2.82 -49.05
N LEU A 25 28.14 3.96 -48.44
CA LEU A 25 28.06 4.11 -46.99
C LEU A 25 26.59 3.85 -46.65
N GLU A 26 26.27 2.62 -46.26
CA GLU A 26 25.03 2.36 -45.57
C GLU A 26 25.09 3.13 -44.25
N VAL A 27 24.61 4.37 -44.29
CA VAL A 27 24.22 5.12 -43.12
C VAL A 27 23.05 4.36 -42.52
N ASN A 28 23.38 3.32 -41.75
CA ASN A 28 22.47 2.65 -40.86
C ASN A 28 22.15 3.66 -39.76
N ALA A 29 21.17 4.53 -40.03
CA ALA A 29 20.56 5.37 -39.02
C ALA A 29 19.93 4.43 -37.99
N ARG A 30 20.70 4.07 -36.95
CA ARG A 30 20.21 3.28 -35.83
C ARG A 30 19.14 4.10 -35.14
N VAL A 31 17.87 3.69 -35.30
CA VAL A 31 16.75 4.23 -34.52
C VAL A 31 17.02 3.86 -33.06
N PHE A 32 17.63 4.79 -32.32
CA PHE A 32 18.09 4.56 -30.95
C PHE A 32 16.90 4.32 -29.99
N ASP A 33 15.78 5.02 -30.22
CA ASP A 33 14.51 4.80 -29.53
C ASP A 33 13.37 5.46 -30.33
N LYS A 34 12.15 4.89 -30.27
CA LYS A 34 10.98 5.43 -31.01
C LYS A 34 10.21 6.41 -30.15
N VAL A 35 9.85 7.56 -30.72
CA VAL A 35 8.89 8.49 -30.10
C VAL A 35 7.51 7.84 -30.10
N ALA A 36 7.01 7.51 -28.91
CA ALA A 36 5.73 6.83 -28.74
C ALA A 36 4.61 7.79 -28.33
N ALA A 37 4.95 8.91 -27.68
CA ALA A 37 4.02 10.01 -27.45
C ALA A 37 4.77 11.33 -27.21
N LYS A 38 4.05 12.45 -27.34
CA LYS A 38 4.50 13.79 -26.99
C LYS A 38 3.48 14.43 -26.05
N VAL A 39 3.95 15.00 -24.94
CA VAL A 39 3.14 15.68 -23.93
C VAL A 39 3.70 17.09 -23.74
N ASN A 40 3.01 18.08 -24.28
CA ASN A 40 3.49 19.45 -24.42
C ASN A 40 4.87 19.48 -25.11
N THR A 41 5.92 19.88 -24.41
CA THR A 41 7.29 19.93 -24.92
C THR A 41 8.08 18.64 -24.65
N GLU A 42 7.53 17.70 -23.88
CA GLU A 42 8.22 16.48 -23.47
C GLU A 42 7.91 15.30 -24.39
N ILE A 43 8.94 14.52 -24.71
CA ILE A 43 8.84 13.29 -25.49
C ILE A 43 8.74 12.09 -24.54
N ILE A 44 7.88 11.13 -24.88
CA ILE A 44 7.80 9.81 -24.26
C ILE A 44 8.25 8.79 -25.30
N THR A 45 9.26 8.00 -24.95
CA THR A 45 9.81 6.97 -25.82
C THR A 45 9.15 5.62 -25.60
N LEU A 46 9.25 4.73 -26.59
CA LEU A 46 8.74 3.37 -26.49
C LEU A 46 9.43 2.60 -25.36
N SER A 47 10.75 2.71 -25.22
CA SER A 47 11.49 2.03 -24.14
C SER A 47 10.97 2.38 -22.75
N THR A 48 10.65 3.67 -22.51
CA THR A 48 10.08 4.15 -21.25
C THR A 48 8.72 3.49 -20.96
N ILE A 49 7.89 3.34 -21.99
CA ILE A 49 6.56 2.71 -21.85
C ILE A 49 6.71 1.21 -21.61
N GLU A 50 7.62 0.54 -22.33
CA GLU A 50 7.88 -0.90 -22.16
C GLU A 50 8.45 -1.21 -20.77
N GLU A 51 9.38 -0.41 -20.27
CA GLU A 51 9.92 -0.54 -18.91
C GLU A 51 8.79 -0.45 -17.86
N ARG A 52 7.95 0.58 -17.97
CA ARG A 52 6.81 0.74 -17.05
C ARG A 52 5.81 -0.42 -17.19
N ALA A 53 5.55 -0.91 -18.40
CA ALA A 53 4.66 -2.04 -18.66
C ALA A 53 5.18 -3.35 -18.05
N GLU A 54 6.49 -3.56 -18.02
CA GLU A 54 7.11 -4.71 -17.37
C GLU A 54 6.92 -4.68 -15.85
N LEU A 55 7.05 -3.52 -15.22
CA LEU A 55 6.73 -3.35 -13.79
C LEU A 55 5.24 -3.63 -13.50
N LEU A 56 4.35 -3.21 -14.40
CA LEU A 56 2.93 -3.55 -14.32
C LEU A 56 2.72 -5.06 -14.40
N ARG A 57 3.36 -5.74 -15.36
CA ARG A 57 3.27 -7.19 -15.56
C ARG A 57 3.67 -7.95 -14.30
N ARG A 58 4.78 -7.58 -13.66
CA ARG A 58 5.26 -8.17 -12.40
C ARG A 58 4.29 -7.96 -11.25
N SER A 59 3.56 -6.85 -11.23
CA SER A 59 2.51 -6.62 -10.22
C SER A 59 1.32 -7.58 -10.39
N TYR A 60 1.06 -8.04 -11.62
CA TYR A 60 0.00 -9.02 -11.91
C TYR A 60 0.47 -10.48 -11.77
N SER A 61 1.76 -10.79 -11.67
CA SER A 61 2.23 -12.19 -11.58
C SER A 61 1.77 -12.92 -10.32
N ASN A 62 1.38 -12.17 -9.27
CA ASN A 62 0.78 -12.73 -8.05
C ASN A 62 -0.74 -12.92 -8.17
N SER A 63 -1.33 -12.64 -9.33
CA SER A 63 -2.76 -12.78 -9.61
C SER A 63 -2.98 -13.82 -10.71
N SER A 64 -4.07 -14.58 -10.66
CA SER A 64 -4.44 -15.56 -11.68
C SER A 64 -4.88 -14.92 -13.02
N ILE A 65 -4.65 -13.62 -13.21
CA ILE A 65 -5.14 -12.82 -14.32
C ILE A 65 -3.98 -12.56 -15.29
N SER A 66 -4.10 -13.06 -16.51
CA SER A 66 -3.23 -12.70 -17.62
C SER A 66 -3.74 -11.42 -18.29
N VAL A 67 -2.95 -10.35 -18.24
CA VAL A 67 -3.27 -9.06 -18.89
C VAL A 67 -2.54 -9.00 -20.24
N PRO A 68 -3.24 -8.73 -21.37
CA PRO A 68 -2.59 -8.64 -22.69
C PRO A 68 -1.49 -7.57 -22.74
N LYS A 69 -0.38 -7.85 -23.44
CA LYS A 69 0.75 -6.90 -23.59
C LYS A 69 0.31 -5.51 -24.05
N GLN A 70 -0.60 -5.43 -25.03
CA GLN A 70 -1.10 -4.15 -25.54
C GLN A 70 -1.81 -3.32 -24.47
N GLU A 71 -2.54 -3.98 -23.56
CA GLU A 71 -3.24 -3.32 -22.46
C GLU A 71 -2.24 -2.80 -21.41
N LEU A 72 -1.18 -3.57 -21.11
CA LEU A 72 -0.09 -3.11 -20.25
C LEU A 72 0.62 -1.88 -20.83
N LEU A 73 0.88 -1.85 -22.14
CA LEU A 73 1.48 -0.69 -22.80
C LEU A 73 0.57 0.54 -22.75
N ARG A 74 -0.75 0.38 -22.93
CA ARG A 74 -1.73 1.47 -22.77
C ARG A 74 -1.74 2.01 -21.34
N GLN A 75 -1.76 1.12 -20.36
CA GLN A 75 -1.73 1.51 -18.94
C GLN A 75 -0.43 2.23 -18.58
N ALA A 76 0.71 1.72 -19.05
CA ALA A 76 2.01 2.34 -18.86
C ALA A 76 2.06 3.75 -19.48
N LEU A 77 1.60 3.91 -20.73
CA LEU A 77 1.52 5.21 -21.38
C LEU A 77 0.65 6.18 -20.58
N ASN A 78 -0.54 5.78 -20.15
CA ASN A 78 -1.43 6.64 -19.37
C ASN A 78 -0.78 7.11 -18.06
N ILE A 79 -0.12 6.20 -17.34
CA ILE A 79 0.57 6.54 -16.09
C ILE A 79 1.69 7.56 -16.36
N ILE A 80 2.49 7.36 -17.41
CA ILE A 80 3.61 8.26 -17.74
C ILE A 80 3.07 9.64 -18.16
N VAL A 81 2.01 9.69 -18.95
CA VAL A 81 1.37 10.95 -19.37
C VAL A 81 0.85 11.70 -18.15
N GLU A 82 0.10 11.04 -17.27
CA GLU A 82 -0.42 11.64 -16.03
C GLU A 82 0.71 12.17 -15.15
N GLU A 83 1.74 11.36 -14.90
CA GLU A 83 2.91 11.76 -14.12
C GLU A 83 3.60 13.01 -14.72
N LYS A 84 3.80 13.06 -16.03
CA LYS A 84 4.39 14.22 -16.71
C LYS A 84 3.54 15.48 -16.56
N LEU A 85 2.23 15.37 -16.75
CA LEU A 85 1.31 16.50 -16.60
C LEU A 85 1.31 17.06 -15.18
N GLN A 86 1.30 16.18 -14.17
CA GLN A 86 1.36 16.58 -12.77
C GLN A 86 2.68 17.29 -12.45
N LEU A 87 3.82 16.75 -12.92
CA LEU A 87 5.12 17.38 -12.73
C LEU A 87 5.22 18.76 -13.40
N GLN A 88 4.64 18.92 -14.60
CA GLN A 88 4.60 20.19 -15.31
C GLN A 88 3.76 21.22 -14.56
N GLU A 89 2.58 20.85 -14.06
CA GLU A 89 1.75 21.75 -13.26
C GLU A 89 2.47 22.15 -11.97
N GLY A 90 3.14 21.21 -11.32
CA GLY A 90 3.99 21.48 -10.16
C GLY A 90 5.06 22.53 -10.40
N LYS A 91 5.81 22.38 -11.49
CA LYS A 91 6.85 23.32 -11.90
C LYS A 91 6.25 24.71 -12.16
N LYS A 92 5.13 24.77 -12.88
CA LYS A 92 4.39 26.01 -13.19
C LYS A 92 3.92 26.73 -11.91
N MET A 93 3.49 25.98 -10.90
CA MET A 93 3.07 26.51 -9.59
C MET A 93 4.23 26.79 -8.63
N GLY A 94 5.49 26.55 -9.04
CA GLY A 94 6.67 26.81 -8.22
C GLY A 94 6.92 25.79 -7.10
N PHE A 95 6.34 24.59 -7.18
CA PHE A 95 6.65 23.54 -6.22
C PHE A 95 8.08 23.04 -6.39
N VAL A 96 8.81 22.99 -5.28
CA VAL A 96 10.18 22.47 -5.21
C VAL A 96 10.30 21.38 -4.13
N VAL A 97 11.32 20.53 -4.30
CA VAL A 97 11.73 19.52 -3.34
C VAL A 97 13.19 19.77 -3.01
N ASP A 98 13.45 20.09 -1.75
CA ASP A 98 14.79 20.27 -1.20
C ASP A 98 15.53 18.91 -1.08
N GLU A 99 16.86 18.95 -1.15
CA GLU A 99 17.70 17.74 -1.06
C GLU A 99 17.52 16.98 0.26
N GLU A 100 17.31 17.68 1.38
CA GLU A 100 17.07 17.04 2.69
C GLU A 100 15.81 16.15 2.66
N SER A 101 14.77 16.56 1.94
CA SER A 101 13.57 15.74 1.72
C SER A 101 13.86 14.48 0.90
N ILE A 102 14.73 14.58 -0.09
CA ILE A 102 15.12 13.46 -0.95
C ILE A 102 15.95 12.47 -0.12
N ASP A 103 16.93 12.96 0.63
CA ASP A 103 17.76 12.16 1.54
C ASP A 103 16.91 11.42 2.58
N ALA A 104 15.99 12.14 3.23
CA ALA A 104 15.10 11.56 4.23
C ALA A 104 14.21 10.45 3.63
N ALA A 105 13.70 10.64 2.41
CA ALA A 105 12.89 9.65 1.72
C ALA A 105 13.71 8.42 1.32
N VAL A 106 14.91 8.60 0.76
CA VAL A 106 15.81 7.50 0.40
C VAL A 106 16.18 6.68 1.64
N ASN A 107 16.56 7.34 2.74
CA ASN A 107 16.91 6.68 3.99
C ASN A 107 15.73 5.93 4.62
N ASP A 108 14.52 6.49 4.58
CA ASP A 108 13.32 5.81 5.05
C ASP A 108 13.02 4.55 4.22
N ILE A 109 13.17 4.61 2.90
CA ILE A 109 13.00 3.45 2.01
C ILE A 109 14.05 2.38 2.34
N SER A 110 15.32 2.74 2.49
CA SER A 110 16.38 1.78 2.86
C SER A 110 16.06 1.08 4.17
N ARG A 111 15.73 1.86 5.22
CA ARG A 111 15.39 1.32 6.55
C ARG A 111 14.20 0.38 6.51
N LYS A 112 13.12 0.73 5.79
CA LYS A 112 11.91 -0.10 5.68
C LYS A 112 12.15 -1.41 4.95
N ASN A 113 13.12 -1.45 4.05
CA ASN A 113 13.51 -2.66 3.33
C ASN A 113 14.66 -3.40 4.04
N GLY A 114 15.06 -2.99 5.26
CA GLY A 114 16.14 -3.63 6.01
C GLY A 114 17.50 -3.51 5.34
N LEU A 115 17.69 -2.53 4.46
CA LEU A 115 18.94 -2.32 3.73
C LEU A 115 19.96 -1.61 4.62
N ALA A 116 21.14 -2.19 4.72
CA ALA A 116 22.29 -1.56 5.35
C ALA A 116 22.87 -0.44 4.46
N GLU A 117 23.77 0.36 5.02
CA GLU A 117 24.48 1.42 4.29
C GLU A 117 25.21 0.84 3.06
N GLY A 118 25.15 1.55 1.93
CA GLY A 118 25.74 1.10 0.66
C GLY A 118 24.97 -0.01 -0.08
N GLN A 119 24.14 -0.82 0.58
CA GLN A 119 23.42 -1.93 -0.07
C GLN A 119 22.42 -1.45 -1.11
N LEU A 120 21.72 -0.35 -0.85
CA LEU A 120 20.81 0.25 -1.84
C LEU A 120 21.54 0.62 -3.13
N GLN A 121 22.74 1.21 -3.00
CA GLN A 121 23.53 1.58 -4.17
C GLN A 121 23.96 0.35 -4.96
N ALA A 122 24.50 -0.68 -4.29
CA ALA A 122 24.88 -1.93 -4.94
C ALA A 122 23.71 -2.61 -5.66
N MET A 123 22.51 -2.59 -5.05
CA MET A 123 21.30 -3.13 -5.66
C MET A 123 20.92 -2.33 -6.93
N LEU A 124 20.91 -1.00 -6.87
CA LEU A 124 20.62 -0.16 -8.02
C LEU A 124 21.61 -0.39 -9.16
N GLU A 125 22.90 -0.48 -8.85
CA GLU A 125 23.96 -0.75 -9.84
C GLU A 125 23.78 -2.12 -10.50
N SER A 126 23.39 -3.15 -9.73
CA SER A 126 23.08 -4.48 -10.26
C SER A 126 21.87 -4.49 -11.21
N GLU A 127 20.95 -3.55 -11.05
CA GLU A 127 19.80 -3.32 -11.92
C GLU A 127 20.12 -2.34 -13.08
N GLY A 128 21.36 -1.86 -13.19
CA GLY A 128 21.77 -0.89 -14.21
C GLY A 128 21.26 0.54 -13.96
N ARG A 129 20.89 0.86 -12.71
CA ARG A 129 20.39 2.19 -12.29
C ARG A 129 21.45 2.93 -11.49
N SER A 130 21.58 4.24 -11.72
CA SER A 130 22.43 5.09 -10.89
C SER A 130 21.68 5.61 -9.66
N MET A 131 22.42 5.90 -8.58
CA MET A 131 21.87 6.60 -7.41
C MET A 131 21.25 7.96 -7.80
N SER A 132 21.84 8.69 -8.75
CA SER A 132 21.29 9.96 -9.24
C SER A 132 19.92 9.81 -9.92
N SER A 133 19.76 8.80 -10.78
CA SER A 133 18.49 8.48 -11.44
C SER A 133 17.43 8.07 -10.41
N TYR A 134 17.82 7.28 -9.40
CA TYR A 134 16.94 6.90 -8.31
C TYR A 134 16.48 8.11 -7.47
N ARG A 135 17.40 9.00 -7.09
CA ARG A 135 17.07 10.23 -6.35
C ARG A 135 16.12 11.14 -7.15
N GLU A 136 16.35 11.29 -8.46
CA GLU A 136 15.45 12.04 -9.33
C GLU A 136 14.06 11.41 -9.41
N HIS A 137 13.98 10.07 -9.46
CA HIS A 137 12.70 9.37 -9.36
C HIS A 137 11.97 9.67 -8.04
N ILE A 138 12.67 9.60 -6.90
CA ILE A 138 12.11 9.90 -5.58
C ILE A 138 11.65 11.37 -5.50
N LYS A 139 12.44 12.31 -6.03
CA LYS A 139 12.08 13.72 -6.12
C LYS A 139 10.77 13.91 -6.89
N ASN A 140 10.64 13.28 -8.06
CA ASN A 140 9.43 13.35 -8.88
C ASN A 140 8.21 12.76 -8.15
N GLN A 141 8.37 11.65 -7.44
CA GLN A 141 7.30 11.06 -6.62
C GLN A 141 6.87 12.00 -5.47
N ILE A 142 7.82 12.63 -4.78
CA ILE A 142 7.53 13.63 -3.73
C ILE A 142 6.78 14.82 -4.34
N LEU A 143 7.23 15.32 -5.48
CA LEU A 143 6.65 16.46 -6.15
C LEU A 143 5.20 16.19 -6.56
N VAL A 144 4.95 15.07 -7.25
CA VAL A 144 3.59 14.61 -7.62
C VAL A 144 2.69 14.50 -6.38
N SER A 145 3.20 13.93 -5.29
CA SER A 145 2.45 13.80 -4.02
C SER A 145 2.08 15.15 -3.41
N LYS A 146 3.03 16.11 -3.36
CA LYS A 146 2.78 17.47 -2.84
C LYS A 146 1.68 18.19 -3.63
N ILE A 147 1.76 18.16 -4.97
CA ILE A 147 0.84 18.87 -5.85
C ILE A 147 -0.54 18.23 -5.79
N SER A 148 -0.61 16.90 -5.85
CA SER A 148 -1.89 16.18 -5.76
C SER A 148 -2.62 16.53 -4.47
N ARG A 149 -1.91 16.60 -3.34
CA ARG A 149 -2.54 17.04 -2.09
C ARG A 149 -2.99 18.48 -2.14
N PHE A 150 -2.18 19.38 -2.69
CA PHE A 150 -2.55 20.79 -2.79
C PHE A 150 -3.83 20.98 -3.63
N GLU A 151 -3.89 20.34 -4.79
CA GLU A 151 -5.01 20.43 -5.73
C GLU A 151 -6.27 19.73 -5.20
N ILE A 152 -6.12 18.55 -4.59
CA ILE A 152 -7.25 17.72 -4.19
C ILE A 152 -7.69 18.01 -2.76
N GLY A 153 -6.75 18.25 -1.84
CA GLY A 153 -7.04 18.49 -0.44
C GLY A 153 -7.99 19.67 -0.24
N ASN A 154 -7.85 20.72 -1.06
CA ASN A 154 -8.77 21.86 -1.05
C ASN A 154 -10.20 21.50 -1.50
N ARG A 155 -10.36 20.45 -2.31
CA ARG A 155 -11.64 19.95 -2.84
C ARG A 155 -12.32 18.95 -1.90
N VAL A 156 -11.58 18.32 -0.97
CA VAL A 156 -12.12 17.30 -0.04
C VAL A 156 -12.69 17.95 1.22
N LYS A 157 -13.95 18.36 1.15
CA LYS A 157 -14.72 18.79 2.33
C LYS A 157 -15.93 17.89 2.50
N VAL A 158 -15.99 17.12 3.58
CA VAL A 158 -17.15 16.28 3.92
C VAL A 158 -18.06 17.08 4.84
N SER A 159 -19.29 17.34 4.41
CA SER A 159 -20.27 18.07 5.22
C SER A 159 -21.16 17.12 6.04
N ASP A 160 -21.66 17.61 7.17
CA ASP A 160 -22.64 16.90 8.01
C ASP A 160 -23.85 16.41 7.23
N ARG A 161 -24.33 17.23 6.28
CA ARG A 161 -25.46 16.88 5.41
C ARG A 161 -25.16 15.64 4.57
N GLU A 162 -23.93 15.49 4.10
CA GLU A 162 -23.52 14.33 3.32
C GLU A 162 -23.38 13.09 4.18
N ILE A 163 -22.83 13.23 5.38
CA ILE A 163 -22.72 12.13 6.35
C ILE A 163 -24.12 11.62 6.72
N MET A 164 -25.05 12.51 7.06
CA MET A 164 -26.44 12.15 7.37
C MET A 164 -27.14 11.46 6.20
N ARG A 165 -26.94 11.98 4.98
CA ARG A 165 -27.50 11.38 3.76
C ARG A 165 -26.92 9.99 3.52
N TYR A 166 -25.60 9.82 3.58
CA TYR A 166 -24.94 8.53 3.40
C TYR A 166 -25.47 7.52 4.41
N TYR A 167 -25.52 7.87 5.70
CA TYR A 167 -26.03 6.98 6.75
C TYR A 167 -27.46 6.52 6.47
N ARG A 168 -28.35 7.46 6.11
CA ARG A 168 -29.75 7.16 5.81
C ARG A 168 -29.88 6.22 4.62
N ASP A 169 -29.10 6.45 3.57
CA ASP A 169 -29.20 5.70 2.32
C ASP A 169 -28.49 4.33 2.42
N HIS A 170 -27.59 4.13 3.39
CA HIS A 170 -26.78 2.92 3.58
C HIS A 170 -26.94 2.25 4.97
N GLN A 171 -28.09 2.41 5.65
CA GLN A 171 -28.27 1.89 7.03
C GLN A 171 -27.93 0.39 7.17
N LYS A 172 -28.17 -0.42 6.13
CA LYS A 172 -27.88 -1.86 6.14
C LYS A 172 -26.38 -2.16 6.27
N GLU A 173 -25.50 -1.29 5.78
CA GLU A 173 -24.04 -1.45 5.88
C GLU A 173 -23.51 -1.26 7.31
N PHE A 174 -24.33 -0.65 8.16
CA PHE A 174 -24.04 -0.40 9.56
C PHE A 174 -24.74 -1.38 10.49
N TRP A 175 -25.34 -2.44 9.95
CA TRP A 175 -25.84 -3.55 10.76
C TRP A 175 -24.69 -4.30 11.41
N GLN A 176 -24.76 -4.44 12.73
CA GLN A 176 -23.90 -5.32 13.51
C GLN A 176 -24.72 -6.55 13.90
N ASP A 177 -24.22 -7.73 13.54
CA ASP A 177 -24.87 -8.99 13.88
C ASP A 177 -24.91 -9.23 15.40
N SER A 178 -25.85 -10.08 15.82
CA SER A 178 -25.94 -10.51 17.21
C SER A 178 -24.67 -11.23 17.64
N GLN A 179 -24.27 -11.03 18.88
CA GLN A 179 -23.17 -11.75 19.54
C GLN A 179 -23.65 -12.34 20.86
N VAL A 180 -22.98 -13.37 21.34
CA VAL A 180 -23.28 -14.03 22.60
C VAL A 180 -22.00 -14.12 23.42
N ARG A 181 -22.08 -13.85 24.72
CA ARG A 181 -21.07 -14.27 25.69
C ARG A 181 -21.53 -15.56 26.34
N ALA A 182 -20.70 -16.59 26.32
CA ALA A 182 -21.05 -17.87 26.93
C ALA A 182 -19.91 -18.45 27.76
N ARG A 183 -20.30 -19.37 28.65
CA ARG A 183 -19.41 -20.35 29.27
C ARG A 183 -19.75 -21.72 28.73
N HIS A 184 -18.79 -22.65 28.75
CA HIS A 184 -19.06 -24.05 28.46
C HIS A 184 -18.27 -25.02 29.32
N ILE A 185 -18.78 -26.24 29.42
CA ILE A 185 -18.10 -27.41 29.98
C ILE A 185 -18.02 -28.44 28.87
N LEU A 186 -16.80 -28.84 28.49
CA LEU A 186 -16.55 -29.83 27.46
C LEU A 186 -16.16 -31.17 28.08
N PHE A 187 -16.81 -32.23 27.62
CA PHE A 187 -16.39 -33.62 27.82
C PHE A 187 -15.93 -34.16 26.47
N ILE A 188 -14.61 -34.35 26.30
CA ILE A 188 -14.01 -34.76 25.03
C ILE A 188 -14.44 -36.18 24.71
N ALA A 189 -15.16 -36.31 23.61
CA ALA A 189 -15.71 -37.56 23.11
C ALA A 189 -15.91 -37.42 21.60
N LYS A 190 -14.80 -37.37 20.85
CA LYS A 190 -14.84 -37.21 19.40
C LYS A 190 -15.79 -38.22 18.74
N ARG A 191 -16.38 -37.86 17.60
CA ARG A 191 -17.40 -38.70 16.95
C ARG A 191 -16.92 -40.13 16.64
N ASP A 192 -15.63 -40.30 16.37
CA ASP A 192 -14.95 -41.57 16.09
C ASP A 192 -14.39 -42.28 17.33
N ALA A 193 -14.55 -41.72 18.53
CA ALA A 193 -14.13 -42.36 19.77
C ALA A 193 -14.92 -43.64 20.04
N PRO A 194 -14.34 -44.62 20.76
CA PRO A 194 -15.03 -45.86 21.12
C PRO A 194 -16.35 -45.59 21.84
N GLU A 195 -17.37 -46.38 21.53
CA GLU A 195 -18.72 -46.23 22.10
C GLU A 195 -18.73 -46.27 23.63
N SER A 196 -17.86 -47.07 24.24
CA SER A 196 -17.68 -47.11 25.69
C SER A 196 -17.26 -45.76 26.27
N VAL A 197 -16.28 -45.09 25.64
CA VAL A 197 -15.79 -43.75 26.02
C VAL A 197 -16.89 -42.72 25.84
N ARG A 198 -17.60 -42.77 24.70
CA ARG A 198 -18.71 -41.85 24.43
C ARG A 198 -19.83 -41.99 25.45
N LYS A 199 -20.20 -43.21 25.85
CA LYS A 199 -21.21 -43.47 26.90
C LYS A 199 -20.76 -42.95 28.27
N GLU A 200 -19.51 -43.16 28.63
CA GLU A 200 -18.95 -42.66 29.88
C GLU A 200 -18.97 -41.13 29.94
N LYS A 201 -18.49 -40.46 28.89
CA LYS A 201 -18.47 -39.00 28.79
C LYS A 201 -19.88 -38.40 28.80
N LEU A 202 -20.84 -39.04 28.14
CA LEU A 202 -22.24 -38.63 28.20
C LEU A 202 -22.81 -38.77 29.62
N LYS A 203 -22.47 -39.84 30.34
CA LYS A 203 -22.88 -40.03 31.75
C LYS A 203 -22.28 -38.94 32.65
N GLN A 204 -21.01 -38.59 32.46
CA GLN A 204 -20.36 -37.50 33.18
C GLN A 204 -21.06 -36.16 32.90
N ALA A 205 -21.31 -35.84 31.63
CA ALA A 205 -22.04 -34.64 31.22
C ALA A 205 -23.44 -34.57 31.85
N LYS A 206 -24.21 -35.67 31.83
CA LYS A 206 -25.53 -35.74 32.48
C LYS A 206 -25.46 -35.45 33.98
N ASN A 207 -24.51 -36.06 34.68
CA ASN A 207 -24.35 -35.83 36.11
C ASN A 207 -24.00 -34.37 36.43
N VAL A 208 -23.13 -33.75 35.63
CA VAL A 208 -22.75 -32.34 35.81
C VAL A 208 -23.91 -31.40 35.47
N LEU A 209 -24.67 -31.68 34.40
CA LEU A 209 -25.87 -30.91 34.07
C LEU A 209 -26.90 -30.97 35.19
N THR A 210 -27.17 -32.15 35.78
CA THR A 210 -28.09 -32.27 36.93
C THR A 210 -27.65 -31.38 38.08
N LYS A 211 -26.37 -31.39 38.47
CA LYS A 211 -25.86 -30.52 39.54
C LYS A 211 -26.04 -29.04 39.22
N ILE A 212 -25.82 -28.63 37.97
CA ILE A 212 -26.04 -27.24 37.53
C ILE A 212 -27.52 -26.86 37.66
N LEU A 213 -28.43 -27.73 37.25
CA LEU A 213 -29.87 -27.52 37.35
C LEU A 213 -30.36 -27.51 38.81
N ASP A 214 -29.69 -28.24 39.70
CA ASP A 214 -29.92 -28.24 41.15
C ASP A 214 -29.29 -27.01 41.85
N GLY A 215 -28.64 -26.11 41.10
CA GLY A 215 -28.14 -24.82 41.60
C GLY A 215 -26.65 -24.75 41.92
N ALA A 216 -25.85 -25.77 41.58
CA ALA A 216 -24.40 -25.69 41.72
C ALA A 216 -23.78 -24.62 40.82
N ASP A 217 -22.66 -24.03 41.24
CA ASP A 217 -21.98 -22.98 40.46
C ASP A 217 -21.38 -23.55 39.16
N PHE A 218 -21.76 -22.96 38.03
CA PHE A 218 -21.32 -23.40 36.71
C PHE A 218 -19.80 -23.27 36.55
N ALA A 219 -19.20 -22.17 37.03
CA ALA A 219 -17.79 -21.90 36.82
C ALA A 219 -16.92 -22.83 37.68
N GLU A 220 -17.36 -23.18 38.89
CA GLU A 220 -16.73 -24.20 39.72
C GLU A 220 -16.78 -25.58 39.05
N LEU A 221 -17.95 -26.02 38.59
CA LEU A 221 -18.08 -27.30 37.88
C LEU A 221 -17.27 -27.31 36.58
N ALA A 222 -17.18 -26.19 35.87
CA ALA A 222 -16.32 -26.07 34.70
C ALA A 222 -14.84 -26.27 35.04
N ARG A 223 -14.33 -25.66 36.13
CA ARG A 223 -12.94 -25.85 36.57
C ARG A 223 -12.62 -27.30 36.94
N ILE A 224 -13.58 -28.00 37.52
CA ILE A 224 -13.40 -29.38 38.00
C ILE A 224 -13.54 -30.40 36.87
N HIS A 225 -14.51 -30.20 35.97
CA HIS A 225 -14.95 -31.25 35.04
C HIS A 225 -14.70 -30.94 33.56
N SER A 226 -14.51 -29.68 33.17
CA SER A 226 -14.30 -29.34 31.77
C SER A 226 -12.91 -29.78 31.31
N GLU A 227 -12.84 -30.38 30.13
CA GLU A 227 -11.61 -30.78 29.45
C GLU A 227 -11.18 -29.77 28.38
N ASP A 228 -11.84 -28.60 28.34
CA ASP A 228 -11.45 -27.47 27.48
C ASP A 228 -10.42 -26.57 28.16
N ILE A 229 -9.65 -25.82 27.37
CA ILE A 229 -8.67 -24.85 27.87
C ILE A 229 -9.29 -23.72 28.71
N SER A 230 -10.56 -23.38 28.47
CA SER A 230 -11.28 -22.38 29.27
C SER A 230 -11.66 -22.86 30.67
N ALA A 231 -11.41 -24.14 31.02
CA ALA A 231 -11.75 -24.72 32.31
C ALA A 231 -11.23 -23.88 33.48
N SER A 232 -9.97 -23.42 33.44
CA SER A 232 -9.36 -22.60 34.51
C SER A 232 -10.12 -21.28 34.74
N ASP A 233 -10.68 -20.71 33.67
CA ASP A 233 -11.46 -19.47 33.69
C ASP A 233 -12.96 -19.71 33.96
N GLY A 234 -13.30 -20.91 34.45
CA GLY A 234 -14.66 -21.33 34.72
C GLY A 234 -15.48 -21.52 33.43
N GLY A 235 -14.82 -21.91 32.35
CA GLY A 235 -15.43 -22.18 31.05
C GLY A 235 -15.71 -20.95 30.20
N ASP A 236 -15.28 -19.74 30.57
CA ASP A 236 -15.58 -18.50 29.82
C ASP A 236 -14.84 -18.48 28.47
N ILE A 237 -15.61 -18.41 27.39
CA ILE A 237 -15.09 -18.34 26.02
C ILE A 237 -15.26 -16.94 25.40
N GLY A 238 -15.68 -15.96 26.21
CA GLY A 238 -15.84 -14.58 25.79
C GLY A 238 -17.03 -14.37 24.85
N ILE A 239 -17.01 -13.23 24.14
CA ILE A 239 -18.04 -12.82 23.19
C ILE A 239 -17.70 -13.36 21.80
N PHE A 240 -18.64 -14.05 21.18
CA PHE A 240 -18.51 -14.52 19.80
C PHE A 240 -19.75 -14.17 18.96
N GLY A 241 -19.50 -13.94 17.67
CA GLY A 241 -20.54 -13.78 16.66
C GLY A 241 -20.81 -15.08 15.91
N ARG A 242 -21.76 -15.05 14.98
CA ARG A 242 -22.05 -16.20 14.11
C ARG A 242 -20.86 -16.58 13.22
N GLY A 243 -20.75 -17.86 12.89
CA GLY A 243 -19.66 -18.45 12.11
C GLY A 243 -18.32 -18.56 12.86
N LYS A 244 -18.32 -18.40 14.20
CA LYS A 244 -17.10 -18.49 15.03
C LYS A 244 -16.99 -19.80 15.81
N MET A 245 -18.10 -20.50 15.99
CA MET A 245 -18.16 -21.78 16.68
C MET A 245 -18.65 -22.87 15.71
N VAL A 246 -18.47 -24.13 16.08
CA VAL A 246 -19.11 -25.25 15.37
C VAL A 246 -20.63 -25.10 15.41
N ARG A 247 -21.29 -25.56 14.34
CA ARG A 247 -22.69 -25.26 14.05
C ARG A 247 -23.62 -25.62 15.21
N GLU A 248 -23.48 -26.82 15.76
CA GLU A 248 -24.34 -27.33 16.84
C GLU A 248 -24.20 -26.50 18.13
N PHE A 249 -22.97 -26.09 18.48
CA PHE A 249 -22.71 -25.20 19.62
C PHE A 249 -23.33 -23.82 19.40
N GLU A 250 -23.12 -23.27 18.20
CA GLU A 250 -23.61 -21.95 17.85
C GLU A 250 -25.14 -21.89 17.85
N GLU A 251 -25.81 -22.87 17.24
CA GLU A 251 -27.27 -22.96 17.20
C GLU A 251 -27.86 -22.95 18.62
N ALA A 252 -27.29 -23.74 19.54
CA ALA A 252 -27.72 -23.78 20.93
C ALA A 252 -27.45 -22.46 21.68
N ALA A 253 -26.25 -21.88 21.54
CA ALA A 253 -25.90 -20.64 22.22
C ALA A 253 -26.78 -19.46 21.78
N PHE A 254 -27.06 -19.34 20.48
CA PHE A 254 -27.87 -18.25 19.93
C PHE A 254 -29.39 -18.43 20.10
N SER A 255 -29.88 -19.63 20.42
CA SER A 255 -31.30 -19.85 20.74
C SER A 255 -31.66 -19.52 22.19
N MET A 256 -30.66 -19.43 23.07
CA MET A 256 -30.82 -19.22 24.50
C MET A 256 -30.87 -17.75 24.92
N LYS A 257 -31.53 -17.48 26.04
CA LYS A 257 -31.57 -16.18 26.73
C LYS A 257 -30.42 -16.08 27.74
N LYS A 258 -30.08 -14.85 28.13
CA LYS A 258 -29.16 -14.57 29.24
C LYS A 258 -29.55 -15.38 30.48
N GLY A 259 -28.57 -16.05 31.08
CA GLY A 259 -28.67 -16.88 32.27
C GLY A 259 -29.07 -18.34 32.00
N GLN A 260 -29.50 -18.70 30.78
CA GLN A 260 -29.93 -20.06 30.47
C GLN A 260 -28.74 -21.01 30.30
N VAL A 261 -28.98 -22.25 30.67
CA VAL A 261 -28.08 -23.39 30.48
C VAL A 261 -28.71 -24.32 29.44
N SER A 262 -27.92 -24.82 28.50
CA SER A 262 -28.37 -25.75 27.46
C SER A 262 -28.60 -27.15 28.00
N ASP A 263 -29.35 -27.94 27.25
CA ASP A 263 -29.18 -29.40 27.29
C ASP A 263 -27.77 -29.79 26.82
N ILE A 264 -27.45 -31.08 26.86
CA ILE A 264 -26.16 -31.57 26.35
C ILE A 264 -26.14 -31.40 24.83
N VAL A 265 -25.19 -30.62 24.34
CA VAL A 265 -24.96 -30.36 22.91
C VAL A 265 -23.83 -31.26 22.43
N GLU A 266 -24.11 -32.13 21.45
CA GLU A 266 -23.09 -32.95 20.81
C GLU A 266 -22.46 -32.23 19.62
N THR A 267 -21.13 -32.24 19.55
CA THR A 267 -20.34 -31.69 18.44
C THR A 267 -19.31 -32.71 17.97
N GLU A 268 -18.49 -32.35 16.99
CA GLU A 268 -17.34 -33.18 16.59
C GLU A 268 -16.28 -33.37 17.70
N TYR A 269 -16.24 -32.50 18.71
CA TYR A 269 -15.27 -32.55 19.81
C TYR A 269 -15.75 -33.36 21.01
N GLY A 270 -17.06 -33.61 21.12
CA GLY A 270 -17.68 -34.26 22.26
C GLY A 270 -18.93 -33.55 22.73
N TYR A 271 -19.20 -33.66 24.03
CA TYR A 271 -20.42 -33.17 24.66
C TYR A 271 -20.16 -31.85 25.39
N HIS A 272 -21.03 -30.87 25.14
CA HIS A 272 -20.95 -29.55 25.71
C HIS A 272 -22.17 -29.27 26.58
N ILE A 273 -21.94 -28.59 27.70
CA ILE A 273 -22.99 -27.89 28.45
C ILE A 273 -22.67 -26.41 28.33
N ILE A 274 -23.61 -25.61 27.83
CA ILE A 274 -23.38 -24.20 27.50
C ILE A 274 -24.22 -23.34 28.43
N LYS A 275 -23.64 -22.28 28.99
CA LYS A 275 -24.37 -21.25 29.72
C LYS A 275 -24.21 -19.91 29.02
N VAL A 276 -25.31 -19.24 28.72
CA VAL A 276 -25.28 -17.90 28.11
C VAL A 276 -25.22 -16.84 29.19
N GLU A 277 -24.14 -16.08 29.22
CA GLU A 277 -23.93 -14.98 30.18
C GLU A 277 -24.53 -13.65 29.68
N GLU A 278 -24.48 -13.43 28.36
CA GLU A 278 -24.99 -12.20 27.75
C GLU A 278 -25.42 -12.43 26.30
N VAL A 279 -26.52 -11.80 25.89
CA VAL A 279 -26.97 -11.76 24.49
C VAL A 279 -26.93 -10.32 24.01
N LEU A 280 -25.95 -10.03 23.15
CA LEU A 280 -25.82 -8.75 22.46
C LEU A 280 -26.64 -8.83 21.18
N LYS A 281 -27.86 -8.27 21.20
CA LYS A 281 -28.74 -8.28 20.03
C LYS A 281 -28.12 -7.53 18.86
N GLY A 282 -28.34 -8.05 17.66
CA GLY A 282 -27.95 -7.35 16.44
C GLY A 282 -28.63 -5.99 16.38
N LYS A 283 -27.88 -4.98 15.96
CA LYS A 283 -28.35 -3.59 15.90
C LYS A 283 -27.67 -2.85 14.77
N THR A 284 -28.37 -1.91 14.17
CA THR A 284 -27.73 -0.91 13.33
C THR A 284 -26.97 0.08 14.22
N LEU A 285 -25.69 0.30 13.93
CA LEU A 285 -24.91 1.33 14.61
C LEU A 285 -25.59 2.68 14.44
N THR A 286 -25.58 3.51 15.48
CA THR A 286 -26.19 4.84 15.40
C THR A 286 -25.38 5.74 14.47
N LEU A 287 -25.99 6.83 13.98
CA LEU A 287 -25.24 7.84 13.22
C LEU A 287 -24.01 8.33 13.98
N LYS A 288 -24.11 8.51 15.31
CA LYS A 288 -23.01 8.94 16.16
C LYS A 288 -21.83 7.96 16.09
N ASP A 289 -22.11 6.67 16.19
CA ASP A 289 -21.08 5.62 16.17
C ASP A 289 -20.52 5.39 14.76
N ALA A 290 -21.34 5.58 13.72
CA ALA A 290 -20.94 5.42 12.32
C ALA A 290 -20.28 6.66 11.71
N ARG A 291 -20.41 7.84 12.33
CA ARG A 291 -20.03 9.14 11.77
C ARG A 291 -18.60 9.19 11.26
N GLU A 292 -17.64 8.74 12.07
CA GLU A 292 -16.22 8.77 11.71
C GLU A 292 -15.93 7.87 10.51
N ARG A 293 -16.49 6.65 10.52
CA ARG A 293 -16.37 5.71 9.40
C ARG A 293 -16.96 6.29 8.12
N ILE A 294 -18.13 6.91 8.18
CA ILE A 294 -18.77 7.55 7.03
C ILE A 294 -17.95 8.72 6.53
N SER A 295 -17.44 9.56 7.44
CA SER A 295 -16.57 10.69 7.09
C SER A 295 -15.36 10.22 6.30
N GLN A 296 -14.70 9.14 6.73
CA GLN A 296 -13.57 8.54 6.03
C GLN A 296 -13.96 7.98 4.66
N ILE A 297 -15.08 7.26 4.55
CA ILE A 297 -15.59 6.75 3.26
C ILE A 297 -15.81 7.90 2.27
N LEU A 298 -16.57 8.92 2.69
CA LEU A 298 -16.89 10.08 1.87
C LEU A 298 -15.63 10.88 1.51
N ALA A 299 -14.68 11.02 2.43
CA ALA A 299 -13.42 11.70 2.17
C ALA A 299 -12.61 10.96 1.09
N MET A 300 -12.52 9.63 1.18
CA MET A 300 -11.83 8.81 0.18
C MET A 300 -12.51 8.88 -1.18
N GLU A 301 -13.85 8.81 -1.23
CA GLU A 301 -14.62 8.95 -2.46
C GLU A 301 -14.42 10.32 -3.11
N LYS A 302 -14.50 11.41 -2.34
CA LYS A 302 -14.26 12.77 -2.83
C LYS A 302 -12.82 12.99 -3.28
N GLN A 303 -11.85 12.43 -2.56
CA GLN A 303 -10.44 12.52 -2.96
C GLN A 303 -10.20 11.82 -4.29
N LYS A 304 -10.82 10.64 -4.49
CA LYS A 304 -10.77 9.93 -5.76
C LYS A 304 -11.42 10.75 -6.87
N GLN A 305 -12.62 11.28 -6.66
CA GLN A 305 -13.32 12.11 -7.63
C GLN A 305 -12.50 13.36 -7.98
N GLY A 306 -12.00 14.07 -6.98
CA GLY A 306 -11.17 15.26 -7.19
C GLY A 306 -9.88 14.97 -7.95
N TYR A 307 -9.25 13.80 -7.71
CA TYR A 307 -8.10 13.35 -8.49
C TYR A 307 -8.47 13.12 -9.97
N GLU A 308 -9.56 12.40 -10.23
CA GLU A 308 -10.01 12.10 -11.60
C GLU A 308 -10.40 13.37 -12.37
N GLU A 309 -11.09 14.30 -11.70
CA GLU A 309 -11.42 15.61 -12.26
C GLU A 309 -10.18 16.42 -12.59
N TRP A 310 -9.24 16.54 -11.65
CA TRP A 310 -8.00 17.28 -11.84
C TRP A 310 -7.13 16.70 -12.95
N ILE A 311 -6.92 15.38 -12.99
CA ILE A 311 -6.20 14.74 -14.10
C ILE A 311 -6.93 14.95 -15.44
N GLY A 312 -8.26 14.91 -15.43
CA GLY A 312 -9.09 15.25 -16.59
C GLY A 312 -8.89 16.68 -17.08
N GLU A 313 -8.84 17.65 -16.16
CA GLU A 313 -8.53 19.07 -16.44
C GLU A 313 -7.13 19.22 -17.06
N LEU A 314 -6.11 18.60 -16.45
CA LEU A 314 -4.73 18.62 -16.96
C LEU A 314 -4.66 18.05 -18.38
N LYS A 315 -5.25 16.87 -18.62
CA LYS A 315 -5.27 16.24 -19.95
C LYS A 315 -5.97 17.09 -21.00
N LYS A 316 -7.08 17.77 -20.65
CA LYS A 316 -7.80 18.67 -21.56
C LYS A 316 -7.00 19.92 -21.92
N SER A 317 -6.24 20.45 -20.97
CA SER A 317 -5.41 21.65 -21.18
C SER A 317 -4.09 21.38 -21.91
N ALA A 318 -3.66 20.12 -22.00
CA ALA A 318 -2.37 19.73 -22.53
C ALA A 318 -2.42 19.34 -24.01
N PHE A 319 -1.32 19.59 -24.71
CA PHE A 319 -1.09 18.99 -26.02
C PHE A 319 -0.59 17.56 -25.83
N ILE A 320 -1.36 16.57 -26.30
CA ILE A 320 -0.97 15.16 -26.22
C ILE A 320 -1.13 14.46 -27.57
N GLU A 321 -0.02 13.98 -28.11
CA GLU A 321 0.04 13.23 -29.37
C GLU A 321 0.57 11.83 -29.09
N VAL A 322 -0.13 10.79 -29.59
CA VAL A 322 0.24 9.38 -29.37
C VAL A 322 0.54 8.70 -30.70
N SER A 323 1.71 8.06 -30.77
CA SER A 323 2.23 7.31 -31.91
C SER A 323 2.66 5.88 -31.51
N LEU A 324 2.08 5.35 -30.43
CA LEU A 324 2.48 4.08 -29.82
C LEU A 324 2.09 2.85 -30.66
N PHE A 325 0.93 2.87 -31.31
CA PHE A 325 0.43 1.77 -32.12
C PHE A 325 0.45 2.12 -33.62
N ALA A 326 0.66 1.12 -34.48
CA ALA A 326 0.62 1.30 -35.93
C ALA A 326 -0.78 1.73 -36.44
N ASP A 327 -1.82 1.29 -35.75
CA ASP A 327 -3.21 1.64 -36.02
C ASP A 327 -3.55 3.01 -35.38
N ARG A 328 -3.96 3.97 -36.22
CA ARG A 328 -4.30 5.32 -35.78
C ARG A 328 -5.51 5.37 -34.86
N ASP A 329 -6.50 4.51 -35.04
CA ASP A 329 -7.70 4.50 -34.18
C ASP A 329 -7.37 3.89 -32.80
N LYS A 330 -6.40 2.99 -32.75
CA LYS A 330 -5.81 2.52 -31.48
C LYS A 330 -5.07 3.63 -30.74
N ASN A 331 -4.46 4.60 -31.43
CA ASN A 331 -3.80 5.74 -30.79
C ASN A 331 -4.81 6.78 -30.27
N LYS A 332 -5.89 7.07 -31.01
CA LYS A 332 -6.96 7.98 -30.55
C LYS A 332 -7.58 7.52 -29.22
N ASN A 333 -7.73 6.20 -29.04
CA ASN A 333 -8.28 5.59 -27.83
C ASN A 333 -7.22 5.22 -26.78
N ALA A 334 -5.95 5.59 -26.96
CA ALA A 334 -4.87 5.20 -26.05
C ALA A 334 -4.88 5.97 -24.73
N ILE A 335 -5.45 7.19 -24.73
CA ILE A 335 -5.54 8.03 -23.54
C ILE A 335 -7.01 8.26 -23.19
N SER A 336 -7.42 7.68 -22.07
CA SER A 336 -8.73 7.96 -21.49
C SER A 336 -8.76 9.43 -21.06
N GLY A 337 -9.50 10.27 -21.80
CA GLY A 337 -9.71 11.68 -21.49
C GLY A 337 -9.73 12.65 -22.69
N SER A 338 -9.26 12.25 -23.88
CA SER A 338 -9.27 13.11 -25.07
C SER A 338 -10.47 12.83 -25.99
N THR A 339 -11.49 13.69 -25.89
CA THR A 339 -12.65 13.92 -26.79
C THR A 339 -13.91 13.03 -26.76
N ASN A 340 -15.05 13.74 -26.81
CA ASN A 340 -16.44 13.33 -27.00
C ASN A 340 -16.70 12.39 -28.21
N LYS A 341 -17.33 11.23 -28.00
CA LYS A 341 -18.61 10.82 -28.64
C LYS A 341 -19.10 9.44 -28.16
N LYS A 342 -20.42 9.32 -28.05
CA LYS A 342 -21.22 8.08 -27.93
C LYS A 342 -20.65 6.96 -28.82
N VAL A 343 -20.32 5.83 -28.22
CA VAL A 343 -20.35 4.52 -28.89
C VAL A 343 -21.05 3.53 -27.97
N GLU A 344 -22.05 2.88 -28.55
CA GLU A 344 -23.04 2.03 -27.95
C GLU A 344 -22.51 0.76 -27.26
N SER A 345 -23.45 0.23 -26.49
CA SER A 345 -23.46 -0.98 -25.69
C SER A 345 -22.94 -2.23 -26.39
N SER A 346 -21.73 -2.67 -26.05
CA SER A 346 -21.37 -4.09 -26.17
C SER A 346 -20.18 -4.50 -25.29
N ASN A 347 -20.07 -4.02 -24.04
CA ASN A 347 -19.27 -4.71 -23.00
C ASN A 347 -19.36 -4.06 -21.60
N ILE A 348 -20.53 -4.12 -20.99
CA ILE A 348 -20.79 -3.49 -19.68
C ILE A 348 -20.04 -4.21 -18.53
N LYS A 349 -19.81 -5.54 -18.63
CA LYS A 349 -19.16 -6.33 -17.58
C LYS A 349 -17.64 -6.14 -17.51
N SER A 350 -16.95 -6.12 -18.66
CA SER A 350 -15.50 -5.85 -18.70
C SER A 350 -15.20 -4.38 -18.39
N ARG A 351 -16.03 -3.42 -18.85
CA ARG A 351 -15.92 -2.02 -18.40
C ARG A 351 -16.12 -1.86 -16.90
N LYS A 352 -17.15 -2.47 -16.30
CA LYS A 352 -17.35 -2.41 -14.83
C LYS A 352 -16.15 -2.97 -14.09
N LYS A 353 -15.61 -4.12 -14.52
CA LYS A 353 -14.44 -4.76 -13.90
C LYS A 353 -13.17 -3.90 -14.01
N ILE A 354 -12.90 -3.34 -15.19
CA ILE A 354 -11.75 -2.45 -15.43
C ILE A 354 -11.89 -1.12 -14.67
N GLN A 355 -13.10 -0.59 -14.54
CA GLN A 355 -13.37 0.64 -13.79
C GLN A 355 -13.30 0.41 -12.26
N THR A 356 -13.70 -0.76 -11.77
CA THR A 356 -13.46 -1.18 -10.38
C THR A 356 -11.98 -1.47 -10.11
N GLU A 357 -11.23 -2.00 -11.08
CA GLU A 357 -9.80 -2.28 -10.95
C GLU A 357 -8.96 -0.99 -11.04
N SER A 358 -9.31 -0.04 -11.91
CA SER A 358 -8.70 1.30 -11.90
C SER A 358 -9.01 2.03 -10.59
N SER A 359 -10.22 1.85 -10.04
CA SER A 359 -10.64 2.37 -8.73
C SER A 359 -9.85 1.76 -7.57
N SER A 360 -9.69 0.44 -7.52
CA SER A 360 -8.87 -0.22 -6.49
C SER A 360 -7.39 0.11 -6.63
N ARG A 361 -6.93 0.34 -7.88
CA ARG A 361 -5.55 0.70 -8.20
C ARG A 361 -5.25 2.16 -7.83
N GLN A 362 -6.15 3.09 -8.11
CA GLN A 362 -6.10 4.48 -7.64
C GLN A 362 -6.09 4.51 -6.11
N GLN A 363 -6.94 3.72 -5.45
CA GLN A 363 -6.91 3.57 -3.98
C GLN A 363 -5.59 2.97 -3.47
N SER A 364 -4.99 2.01 -4.18
CA SER A 364 -3.70 1.42 -3.79
C SER A 364 -2.52 2.39 -3.97
N LEU A 365 -2.53 3.17 -5.05
CA LEU A 365 -1.53 4.20 -5.33
C LEU A 365 -1.67 5.33 -4.31
N GLN A 366 -2.89 5.77 -4.03
CA GLN A 366 -3.20 6.79 -3.03
C GLN A 366 -2.81 6.35 -1.61
N LYS A 367 -3.11 5.12 -1.20
CA LYS A 367 -2.65 4.56 0.09
C LYS A 367 -1.12 4.48 0.16
N LYS A 368 -0.46 4.05 -0.92
CA LYS A 368 1.01 3.99 -1.00
C LYS A 368 1.62 5.39 -0.93
N TRP A 369 1.00 6.40 -1.55
CA TRP A 369 1.40 7.80 -1.51
C TRP A 369 1.21 8.44 -0.14
N GLU A 370 0.08 8.19 0.53
CA GLU A 370 -0.17 8.64 1.89
C GLU A 370 0.80 8.01 2.89
N GLN A 371 1.11 6.72 2.73
CA GLN A 371 2.10 6.03 3.56
C GLN A 371 3.52 6.54 3.34
N MET A 372 3.91 6.79 2.08
CA MET A 372 5.22 7.34 1.74
C MET A 372 5.37 8.78 2.28
N TYR A 373 4.33 9.61 2.18
CA TYR A 373 4.41 10.96 2.72
C TYR A 373 4.34 10.98 4.25
N LYS A 374 3.42 10.23 4.88
CA LYS A 374 3.39 10.10 6.35
C LYS A 374 4.73 9.62 6.88
N SER A 375 5.44 8.77 6.15
CA SER A 375 6.78 8.36 6.55
C SER A 375 7.86 9.40 6.28
N VAL A 376 7.77 10.19 5.20
CA VAL A 376 8.68 11.33 4.94
C VAL A 376 8.47 12.46 5.95
N GLU A 377 7.23 12.76 6.32
CA GLU A 377 6.89 13.78 7.32
C GLU A 377 7.27 13.31 8.73
N LYS A 378 6.99 12.04 9.06
CA LYS A 378 7.48 11.40 10.28
C LYS A 378 9.00 11.25 10.30
N SER A 379 9.66 11.06 9.15
CA SER A 379 11.13 11.02 9.07
C SER A 379 11.72 12.43 9.16
N LYS A 380 11.03 13.47 8.71
CA LYS A 380 11.39 14.87 8.96
C LYS A 380 11.17 15.27 10.42
N GLU A 381 10.07 14.86 11.04
CA GLU A 381 9.86 15.03 12.49
C GLU A 381 10.89 14.25 13.29
N ASN A 382 11.18 13.00 12.90
CA ASN A 382 12.23 12.21 13.53
C ASN A 382 13.62 12.80 13.23
N SER A 383 13.90 13.32 12.04
CA SER A 383 15.17 13.98 11.71
C SER A 383 15.33 15.29 12.49
N LYS A 384 14.27 16.10 12.64
CA LYS A 384 14.22 17.24 13.55
C LYS A 384 14.39 16.81 15.00
N LYS A 385 13.74 15.73 15.42
CA LYS A 385 13.83 15.16 16.77
C LYS A 385 15.20 14.52 17.04
N TYR A 386 15.90 13.99 16.04
CA TYR A 386 17.26 13.44 16.12
C TYR A 386 18.31 14.56 16.07
N LYS A 387 18.10 15.62 15.27
CA LYS A 387 18.89 16.87 15.33
C LYS A 387 18.71 17.54 16.70
N ASP A 388 17.48 17.65 17.21
CA ASP A 388 17.21 18.21 18.55
C ASP A 388 17.62 17.28 19.70
N SER A 389 17.53 15.94 19.59
CA SER A 389 17.88 15.06 20.71
C SER A 389 19.39 14.81 20.84
N GLY A 390 20.14 14.93 19.74
CA GLY A 390 21.59 14.72 19.71
C GLY A 390 22.40 16.01 19.92
N MET A 391 22.06 17.10 19.21
CA MET A 391 22.81 18.36 19.30
C MET A 391 22.45 19.18 20.54
N ASP A 392 21.19 19.17 21.02
CA ASP A 392 20.81 19.97 22.20
C ASP A 392 21.56 19.51 23.47
N SER A 393 21.79 18.20 23.63
CA SER A 393 22.57 17.64 24.74
C SER A 393 24.06 17.97 24.63
N LEU A 394 24.66 17.81 23.45
CA LEU A 394 26.08 18.11 23.21
C LEU A 394 26.36 19.60 23.36
N GLU A 395 25.53 20.45 22.75
CA GLU A 395 25.66 21.90 22.80
C GLU A 395 25.47 22.42 24.24
N LYS A 396 24.49 21.88 24.99
CA LYS A 396 24.34 22.18 26.43
C LYS A 396 25.57 21.77 27.24
N LYS A 397 26.14 20.59 27.00
CA LYS A 397 27.35 20.10 27.68
C LYS A 397 28.58 20.97 27.34
N LEU A 398 28.76 21.34 26.08
CA LEU A 398 29.84 22.23 25.63
C LEU A 398 29.70 23.65 26.21
N LYS A 399 28.46 24.18 26.25
CA LYS A 399 28.14 25.48 26.86
C LYS A 399 28.36 25.47 28.37
N TYR A 400 28.05 24.35 29.04
CA TYR A 400 28.32 24.16 30.46
C TYR A 400 29.83 24.10 30.77
N LEU A 401 30.60 23.33 29.99
CA LEU A 401 32.07 23.30 30.11
C LEU A 401 32.69 24.68 29.91
N LYS A 402 32.22 25.44 28.91
CA LYS A 402 32.68 26.82 28.67
C LYS A 402 32.33 27.75 29.83
N LYS A 403 31.16 27.56 30.46
CA LYS A 403 30.73 28.31 31.64
C LYS A 403 31.58 28.00 32.87
N LEU A 404 31.98 26.74 33.08
CA LEU A 404 32.88 26.35 34.17
C LEU A 404 34.27 26.98 34.01
N ARG A 405 34.83 26.90 32.80
CA ARG A 405 36.10 27.52 32.44
C ARG A 405 36.09 29.04 32.65
N ASN A 406 35.07 29.74 32.14
CA ASN A 406 34.94 31.19 32.30
C ASN A 406 34.75 31.64 33.76
N ARG A 407 34.35 30.72 34.66
CA ARG A 407 34.23 30.96 36.10
C ARG A 407 35.46 30.47 36.88
N ASN A 408 36.56 30.16 36.19
CA ASN A 408 37.80 29.58 36.74
C ASN A 408 37.56 28.32 37.60
N LYS A 409 36.51 27.54 37.30
CA LYS A 409 36.20 26.28 38.01
C LYS A 409 36.95 25.07 37.46
N ILE A 410 37.48 25.19 36.24
CA ILE A 410 38.37 24.22 35.58
C ILE A 410 39.44 25.01 34.82
N SER A 411 40.62 24.43 34.63
CA SER A 411 41.70 25.07 33.84
C SER A 411 41.39 25.06 32.34
N GLU A 412 42.09 25.88 31.55
CA GLU A 412 41.93 25.89 30.09
C GLU A 412 42.33 24.54 29.47
N GLU A 413 43.41 23.92 29.96
CA GLU A 413 43.82 22.56 29.55
C GLU A 413 42.74 21.52 29.83
N GLU A 414 42.15 21.56 31.02
CA GLU A 414 41.08 20.62 31.39
C GLU A 414 39.79 20.85 30.58
N TYR A 415 39.49 22.11 30.24
CA TYR A 415 38.41 22.45 29.34
C TYR A 415 38.62 21.87 27.94
N GLN A 416 39.81 22.04 27.34
CA GLN A 416 40.08 21.54 25.99
C GLN A 416 40.02 20.02 25.94
N LYS A 417 40.63 19.33 26.93
CA LYS A 417 40.59 17.86 27.02
C LYS A 417 39.16 17.32 27.16
N ARG A 418 38.34 17.93 28.04
CA ARG A 418 36.94 17.50 28.22
C ARG A 418 36.06 17.82 27.02
N LYS A 419 36.32 18.94 26.33
CA LYS A 419 35.65 19.33 25.09
C LYS A 419 35.97 18.34 23.96
N GLU A 420 37.23 18.00 23.77
CA GLU A 420 37.71 17.04 22.77
C GLU A 420 37.11 15.65 23.01
N ASN A 421 37.14 15.16 24.26
CA ASN A 421 36.49 13.90 24.63
C ASN A 421 34.98 13.89 24.34
N LEU A 422 34.30 15.02 24.50
CA LEU A 422 32.87 15.16 24.22
C LEU A 422 32.57 15.16 22.72
N LEU A 423 33.45 15.76 21.92
CA LEU A 423 33.33 15.80 20.46
C LEU A 423 33.67 14.45 19.83
N ASN A 424 34.59 13.68 20.44
CA ASN A 424 34.99 12.36 19.98
C ASN A 424 34.04 11.22 20.45
N SER A 425 33.02 11.53 21.26
CA SER A 425 32.02 10.56 21.73
C SER A 425 30.74 10.49 20.86
N LEU A 426 30.81 11.06 19.66
CA LEU A 426 29.82 10.99 18.58
C LEU A 426 30.40 10.15 17.44
#